data_AF-A0AAW0P853-F1
#
_entry.id   AF-A0AAW0P853-F1
#
_cell.length_a   1.000
_cell.length_b   1.000
_cell.length_c   1.000
_cell.angle_alpha   90.00
_cell.angle_beta   90.00
_cell.angle_gamma   90.00
#
_symmetry.space_group_name_H-M   'P 1'
#
loop_
_entity.id
_entity.type
_entity.pdbx_description
1 polymer ?
#
loop_
_entity_poly.entity_id
_entity_poly.type
_entity_poly.pdbx_seq_one_letter_code
_entity_poly.pdbx_strand_id
1 'polypeptide(L)'
;MAPVTQKKTKDQTLDIPNKLRKLVVEKVRRERINASIEQLKALLNLDEYEPTGRAQSKLEKADILEIAVCFLRQRAIASVVPSYSQGFSQCLQETLRHLSLHAPLQHAEREEIKRFYVVQRAALHRHIADEHSTSKRPLWRPW
;
A
#
# COMPACT_ATOMS: atom_id res chain seq x y z
N MET A 1 13.78 -13.88 -76.17
CA MET A 1 12.86 -12.88 -75.58
C MET A 1 12.49 -13.34 -74.18
N ALA A 2 12.89 -12.61 -73.14
CA ALA A 2 12.49 -12.89 -71.76
C ALA A 2 11.88 -11.60 -71.17
N PRO A 3 10.64 -11.62 -70.63
CA PRO A 3 10.03 -10.41 -70.12
C PRO A 3 10.49 -10.09 -68.69
N VAL A 4 10.49 -8.79 -68.44
CA VAL A 4 11.02 -8.03 -67.30
C VAL A 4 10.35 -8.41 -65.97
N THR A 5 11.18 -8.60 -64.93
CA THR A 5 10.73 -8.70 -63.54
C THR A 5 10.14 -7.39 -63.05
N GLN A 6 8.85 -7.37 -62.72
CA GLN A 6 8.20 -6.27 -62.01
C GLN A 6 8.68 -6.24 -60.55
N LYS A 7 9.38 -5.18 -60.15
CA LYS A 7 9.66 -4.89 -58.73
C LYS A 7 8.37 -4.36 -58.08
N LYS A 8 7.81 -5.14 -57.16
CA LYS A 8 6.68 -4.75 -56.31
C LYS A 8 7.20 -3.79 -55.24
N THR A 9 7.06 -2.48 -55.46
CA THR A 9 7.26 -1.46 -54.42
C THR A 9 6.18 -1.63 -53.36
N LYS A 10 6.59 -2.05 -52.16
CA LYS A 10 5.71 -2.12 -50.99
C LYS A 10 5.37 -0.69 -50.55
N ASP A 11 4.09 -0.39 -50.68
CA ASP A 11 3.44 0.88 -50.35
C ASP A 11 3.64 1.21 -48.85
N GLN A 12 4.40 2.28 -48.57
CA GLN A 12 4.71 2.78 -47.21
C GLN A 12 3.54 3.60 -46.60
N THR A 13 2.40 3.70 -47.28
CA THR A 13 1.39 4.73 -47.03
C THR A 13 0.32 4.33 -45.99
N LEU A 14 0.07 3.03 -45.77
CA LEU A 14 -1.00 2.54 -44.87
C LEU A 14 -0.65 2.53 -43.37
N ASP A 15 0.60 2.79 -43.02
CA ASP A 15 1.11 2.61 -41.65
C ASP A 15 1.10 3.92 -40.81
N ILE A 16 1.03 5.07 -41.49
CA ILE A 16 0.97 6.42 -40.87
C ILE A 16 -0.30 6.63 -40.03
N PRO A 17 -1.54 6.35 -40.52
CA PRO A 17 -2.75 6.55 -39.72
C PRO A 17 -2.85 5.59 -38.53
N ASN A 18 -2.34 4.36 -38.66
CA ASN A 18 -2.28 3.40 -37.56
C ASN A 18 -1.26 3.80 -36.50
N LYS A 19 -0.09 4.33 -36.89
CA LYS A 19 0.88 4.92 -35.97
C LYS A 19 0.30 6.14 -35.24
N LEU A 20 -0.40 7.02 -35.95
CA LEU A 20 -1.01 8.20 -35.33
C LEU A 20 -2.10 7.83 -34.33
N ARG A 21 -2.97 6.86 -34.64
CA ARG A 21 -3.96 6.33 -33.68
C ARG A 21 -3.28 5.72 -32.46
N LYS A 22 -2.22 4.93 -32.64
CA LYS A 22 -1.42 4.38 -31.53
C LYS A 22 -0.82 5.47 -30.64
N LEU A 23 -0.29 6.55 -31.24
CA LEU A 23 0.25 7.70 -30.51
C LEU A 23 -0.83 8.43 -29.69
N VAL A 24 -2.02 8.61 -30.24
CA VAL A 24 -3.15 9.23 -29.52
C VAL A 24 -3.60 8.36 -28.35
N VAL A 25 -3.77 7.05 -28.57
CA VAL A 25 -4.15 6.11 -27.50
C VAL A 25 -3.11 6.11 -26.38
N GLU A 26 -1.83 6.10 -26.73
CA GLU A 26 -0.75 6.16 -25.75
C GLU A 26 -0.70 7.50 -25.00
N LYS A 27 -1.00 8.62 -25.66
CA LYS A 27 -1.13 9.93 -25.01
C LYS A 27 -2.23 9.91 -23.96
N VAL A 28 -3.43 9.42 -24.31
CA VAL A 28 -4.57 9.31 -23.37
C VAL A 28 -4.23 8.37 -22.22
N ARG A 29 -3.55 7.24 -22.48
CA ARG A 29 -3.11 6.32 -21.42
C ARG A 29 -2.16 7.02 -20.44
N ARG A 30 -1.19 7.79 -20.95
CA ARG A 30 -0.23 8.55 -20.12
C ARG A 30 -0.92 9.64 -19.31
N GLU A 31 -1.86 10.36 -19.91
CA GLU A 31 -2.68 11.37 -19.21
C GLU A 31 -3.48 10.75 -18.07
N ARG A 32 -4.15 9.61 -18.33
CA ARG A 32 -4.88 8.87 -17.28
C ARG A 32 -3.97 8.45 -16.12
N ILE A 33 -2.78 7.92 -16.41
CA ILE A 33 -1.80 7.53 -15.39
C ILE A 33 -1.36 8.74 -14.57
N ASN A 34 -1.06 9.87 -15.23
CA ASN A 34 -0.64 11.08 -14.53
C ASN A 34 -1.75 11.63 -13.64
N ALA A 35 -3.00 11.62 -14.12
CA ALA A 35 -4.16 12.03 -13.32
C ALA A 35 -4.32 11.16 -12.06
N SER A 36 -4.20 9.83 -12.19
CA SER A 36 -4.27 8.93 -11.04
C SER A 36 -3.12 9.13 -10.05
N ILE A 37 -1.91 9.44 -10.51
CA ILE A 37 -0.78 9.74 -9.62
C ILE A 37 -1.03 11.05 -8.85
N GLU A 38 -1.62 12.06 -9.49
CA GLU A 38 -1.94 13.31 -8.82
C GLU A 38 -3.05 13.13 -7.77
N GLN A 39 -4.09 12.35 -8.11
CA GLN A 39 -5.12 11.96 -7.13
C GLN A 39 -4.52 11.21 -5.93
N LEU A 40 -3.51 10.38 -6.17
CA LEU A 40 -2.84 9.62 -5.13
C LEU A 40 -2.06 10.52 -4.17
N LYS A 41 -1.41 11.58 -4.66
CA LYS A 41 -0.77 12.59 -3.79
C LYS A 41 -1.77 13.25 -2.85
N ALA A 42 -2.90 13.69 -3.42
CA ALA A 42 -3.95 14.36 -2.66
C ALA A 42 -4.55 13.44 -1.58
N LEU A 43 -4.84 12.18 -1.91
CA LEU A 43 -5.36 11.20 -0.95
C LEU A 43 -4.39 10.85 0.17
N LEU A 44 -3.08 10.98 -0.08
CA LEU A 44 -2.02 10.73 0.89
C LEU A 44 -1.61 12.00 1.65
N ASN A 45 -2.30 13.14 1.42
CA ASN A 45 -1.99 14.46 1.97
C ASN A 45 -0.52 14.86 1.80
N LEU A 46 0.11 14.40 0.70
CA LEU A 46 1.54 14.67 0.45
C LEU A 46 1.81 16.15 0.15
N ASP A 47 0.78 16.88 -0.26
CA ASP A 47 0.86 18.32 -0.51
C ASP A 47 0.85 19.15 0.79
N GLU A 48 0.38 18.58 1.91
CA GLU A 48 0.34 19.24 3.23
C GLU A 48 1.61 19.02 4.05
N TYR A 49 2.44 18.04 3.68
CA TYR A 49 3.72 17.71 4.33
C TYR A 49 4.91 18.50 3.76
N GLU A 50 4.69 19.69 3.21
CA GLU A 50 5.77 20.62 2.84
C GLU A 50 5.98 21.67 3.95
N PRO A 51 6.65 21.33 5.08
CA PRO A 51 7.13 22.35 5.98
C PRO A 51 8.29 23.06 5.28
N THR A 52 8.07 24.33 4.95
CA THR A 52 9.11 25.34 4.71
C THR A 52 9.72 25.35 3.31
N GLY A 53 9.00 25.98 2.38
CA GLY A 53 9.60 26.87 1.38
C GLY A 53 10.45 26.23 0.28
N ARG A 54 10.35 24.92 0.01
CA ARG A 54 11.03 24.28 -1.13
C ARG A 54 10.10 24.10 -2.32
N ALA A 55 9.81 25.23 -2.96
CA ALA A 55 9.43 25.38 -4.37
C ALA A 55 8.92 24.10 -5.08
N GLN A 56 7.72 23.62 -4.76
CA GLN A 56 7.03 22.52 -5.48
C GLN A 56 7.94 21.33 -5.86
N SER A 57 8.96 21.05 -5.03
CA SER A 57 10.12 20.30 -5.50
C SER A 57 9.93 18.79 -5.32
N LYS A 58 9.38 18.20 -6.38
CA LYS A 58 9.64 16.82 -6.82
C LYS A 58 9.56 15.75 -5.71
N LEU A 59 8.36 15.45 -5.23
CA LEU A 59 8.09 14.04 -4.97
C LEU A 59 8.16 13.31 -6.32
N GLU A 60 9.17 12.46 -6.49
CA GLU A 60 9.30 11.70 -7.73
C GLU A 60 8.12 10.73 -7.84
N LYS A 61 7.70 10.38 -9.06
CA LYS A 61 6.59 9.44 -9.25
C LYS A 61 6.84 8.10 -8.55
N ALA A 62 8.11 7.72 -8.37
CA ALA A 62 8.50 6.55 -7.62
C ALA A 62 8.17 6.67 -6.12
N ASP A 63 8.52 7.79 -5.48
CA ASP A 63 8.27 8.02 -4.05
C ASP A 63 6.76 7.99 -3.74
N ILE A 64 5.95 8.64 -4.58
CA ILE A 64 4.49 8.66 -4.43
C ILE A 64 3.93 7.23 -4.46
N LEU A 65 4.42 6.41 -5.39
CA LEU A 65 4.00 5.02 -5.52
C LEU A 65 4.49 4.16 -4.35
N GLU A 66 5.70 4.39 -3.84
CA GLU A 66 6.24 3.68 -2.67
C GLU A 66 5.42 3.98 -1.41
N ILE A 67 5.14 5.26 -1.15
CA ILE A 67 4.31 5.69 -0.02
C ILE A 67 2.91 5.09 -0.14
N ALA A 68 2.32 5.13 -1.35
CA ALA A 68 1.01 4.53 -1.60
C ALA A 68 0.99 3.02 -1.33
N VAL A 69 2.01 2.28 -1.76
CA VAL A 69 2.12 0.84 -1.48
C VAL A 69 2.25 0.59 0.03
N CYS A 70 3.03 1.39 0.74
CA CYS A 70 3.15 1.30 2.19
C CYS A 70 1.79 1.53 2.88
N PHE A 71 1.08 2.61 2.50
CA PHE A 71 -0.26 2.93 3.00
C PHE A 71 -1.26 1.81 2.74
N LEU A 72 -1.31 1.28 1.52
CA LEU A 72 -2.22 0.20 1.15
C LEU A 72 -1.89 -1.10 1.89
N ARG A 73 -0.60 -1.40 2.15
CA ARG A 73 -0.21 -2.56 2.97
C ARG A 73 -0.69 -2.40 4.41
N GLN A 74 -0.47 -1.24 5.02
CA GLN A 74 -0.98 -0.96 6.38
C GLN A 74 -2.49 -1.11 6.44
N ARG A 75 -3.22 -0.59 5.44
CA ARG A 75 -4.68 -0.66 5.39
C ARG A 75 -5.22 -2.05 5.07
N ALA A 76 -4.54 -2.81 4.21
CA ALA A 76 -4.91 -4.20 3.92
C ALA A 76 -4.72 -5.09 5.15
N ILE A 77 -3.62 -4.91 5.92
CA ILE A 77 -3.41 -5.61 7.20
C ILE A 77 -4.52 -5.25 8.20
N ALA A 78 -4.99 -4.00 8.21
CA ALA A 78 -6.09 -3.58 9.07
C ALA A 78 -7.49 -4.04 8.60
N SER A 79 -7.66 -4.36 7.31
CA SER A 79 -8.98 -4.61 6.69
C SER A 79 -9.30 -6.09 6.49
N VAL A 80 -8.32 -7.00 6.50
CA VAL A 80 -8.54 -8.43 6.26
C VAL A 80 -8.62 -9.15 7.60
N VAL A 81 -9.79 -9.05 8.26
CA VAL A 81 -10.11 -9.65 9.57
C VAL A 81 -9.27 -9.01 10.70
N PRO A 82 -9.87 -8.62 11.85
CA PRO A 82 -9.05 -8.25 12.99
C PRO A 82 -8.10 -9.41 13.26
N SER A 83 -6.79 -9.16 13.12
CA SER A 83 -5.77 -10.15 13.45
C SER A 83 -6.10 -10.74 14.81
N TYR A 84 -5.84 -12.04 15.00
CA TYR A 84 -5.98 -12.69 16.31
C TYR A 84 -5.40 -11.80 17.42
N SER A 85 -4.27 -11.14 17.15
CA SER A 85 -3.65 -10.20 18.08
C SER A 85 -4.51 -8.98 18.41
N GLN A 86 -5.14 -8.35 17.42
CA GLN A 86 -6.04 -7.22 17.62
C GLN A 86 -7.30 -7.63 18.39
N GLY A 87 -7.92 -8.75 18.01
CA GLY A 87 -9.11 -9.28 18.68
C GLY A 87 -8.82 -9.68 20.13
N PHE A 88 -7.69 -10.36 20.37
CA PHE A 88 -7.23 -10.72 21.71
C PHE A 88 -6.97 -9.48 22.57
N SER A 89 -6.26 -8.48 22.04
CA SER A 89 -5.96 -7.24 22.79
C SER A 89 -7.23 -6.50 23.19
N GLN A 90 -8.22 -6.38 22.28
CA GLN A 90 -9.49 -5.72 22.57
C GLN A 90 -10.30 -6.49 23.62
N CYS A 91 -10.43 -7.80 23.46
CA CYS A 91 -11.14 -8.66 24.42
C CYS A 91 -10.52 -8.61 25.82
N LEU A 92 -9.19 -8.70 25.89
CA LEU A 92 -8.46 -8.62 27.15
C LEU A 92 -8.66 -7.25 27.82
N GLN A 93 -8.52 -6.15 27.07
CA GLN A 93 -8.71 -4.81 27.61
C GLN A 93 -10.11 -4.61 28.18
N GLU A 94 -11.15 -5.03 27.46
CA GLU A 94 -12.54 -4.91 27.92
C GLU A 94 -12.82 -5.79 29.14
N THR A 95 -12.28 -7.01 29.17
CA THR A 95 -12.40 -7.91 30.32
C THR A 95 -11.75 -7.29 31.56
N LEU A 96 -10.53 -6.76 31.44
CA LEU A 96 -9.85 -6.13 32.56
C LEU A 96 -10.53 -4.84 33.02
N ARG A 97 -11.07 -4.05 32.09
CA ARG A 97 -11.88 -2.87 32.41
C ARG A 97 -13.12 -3.26 33.21
N HIS A 98 -13.82 -4.31 32.78
CA HIS A 98 -15.01 -4.81 33.48
C HIS A 98 -14.65 -5.29 34.90
N LEU A 99 -13.59 -6.09 35.05
CA LEU A 99 -13.11 -6.54 36.36
C LEU A 99 -12.72 -5.36 37.27
N SER A 100 -12.03 -4.35 36.72
CA SER A 100 -11.63 -3.18 37.51
C SER A 100 -12.81 -2.32 37.98
N LEU A 101 -13.90 -2.27 37.22
CA LEU A 101 -15.07 -1.43 37.52
C LEU A 101 -16.12 -2.14 38.38
N HIS A 102 -16.25 -3.47 38.23
CA HIS A 102 -17.39 -4.20 38.77
C HIS A 102 -17.02 -5.31 39.77
N ALA A 103 -15.77 -5.78 39.81
CA ALA A 103 -15.38 -6.82 40.76
C ALA A 103 -14.84 -6.21 42.07
N PRO A 104 -15.27 -6.71 43.25
CA PRO A 104 -14.76 -6.26 44.54
C PRO A 104 -13.37 -6.85 44.82
N LEU A 105 -12.38 -6.39 44.05
CA LEU A 105 -11.01 -6.87 44.14
C LEU A 105 -10.24 -6.17 45.27
N GLN A 106 -9.33 -6.89 45.91
CA GLN A 106 -8.30 -6.36 46.80
C GLN A 106 -7.21 -5.64 46.02
N HIS A 107 -6.40 -4.82 46.70
CA HIS A 107 -5.29 -4.11 46.06
C HIS A 107 -4.28 -5.06 45.41
N ALA A 108 -3.95 -6.17 46.08
CA ALA A 108 -3.02 -7.17 45.56
C ALA A 108 -3.51 -7.79 44.24
N GLU A 109 -4.80 -8.12 44.14
CA GLU A 109 -5.42 -8.70 42.94
C GLU A 109 -5.43 -7.70 41.78
N ARG A 110 -5.67 -6.40 42.05
CA ARG A 110 -5.55 -5.34 41.04
C ARG A 110 -4.14 -5.22 40.48
N GLU A 111 -3.12 -5.30 41.34
CA GLU A 111 -1.72 -5.27 40.90
C GLU A 111 -1.30 -6.53 40.15
N GLU A 112 -1.88 -7.68 40.47
CA GLU A 112 -1.67 -8.91 39.72
C GLU A 112 -2.29 -8.83 38.32
N ILE A 113 -3.51 -8.31 38.19
CA ILE A 113 -4.16 -8.07 36.90
C ILE A 113 -3.34 -7.12 36.01
N LYS A 114 -2.80 -6.03 36.57
CA LYS A 114 -1.93 -5.11 35.83
C LYS A 114 -0.68 -5.82 35.32
N ARG A 115 -0.04 -6.64 36.17
CA ARG A 115 1.14 -7.43 35.79
C ARG A 115 0.81 -8.43 34.69
N PHE A 116 -0.31 -9.14 34.82
CA PHE A 116 -0.82 -10.05 33.79
C PHE A 116 -1.01 -9.33 32.44
N TYR A 117 -1.64 -8.15 32.44
CA TYR A 117 -1.83 -7.35 31.24
C TYR A 117 -0.50 -7.03 30.53
N VAL A 118 0.50 -6.56 31.28
CA VAL A 118 1.81 -6.21 30.72
C VAL A 118 2.50 -7.42 30.09
N VAL A 119 2.47 -8.58 30.77
CA VAL A 119 3.06 -9.83 30.28
C VAL A 119 2.37 -10.30 29.00
N GLN A 120 1.04 -10.32 28.99
CA GLN A 120 0.26 -10.72 27.82
C GLN A 120 0.49 -9.78 26.64
N ARG A 121 0.53 -8.46 26.88
CA ARG A 121 0.81 -7.47 25.84
C ARG A 121 2.20 -7.66 25.24
N ALA A 122 3.21 -7.90 26.07
CA ALA A 122 4.57 -8.17 25.60
C ALA A 122 4.66 -9.47 24.78
N ALA A 123 3.96 -10.53 25.18
CA ALA A 123 3.88 -11.78 24.42
C ALA A 123 3.22 -11.58 23.05
N LEU A 124 2.15 -10.80 23.01
CA LEU A 124 1.44 -10.47 21.78
C LEU A 124 2.31 -9.69 20.80
N HIS A 125 3.08 -8.70 21.27
CA HIS A 125 4.02 -7.94 20.43
C HIS A 125 5.10 -8.84 19.80
N ARG A 126 5.58 -9.85 20.52
CA ARG A 126 6.54 -10.84 19.97
C ARG A 126 5.90 -11.66 18.85
N HIS A 127 4.67 -12.16 19.06
CA HIS A 127 3.95 -12.91 18.03
C HIS A 127 3.70 -12.08 16.77
N ILE A 128 3.36 -10.79 16.92
CA ILE A 128 3.18 -9.89 15.77
C ILE A 128 4.51 -9.71 15.01
N ALA A 129 5.63 -9.55 15.71
CA ALA A 129 6.94 -9.38 15.08
C ALA A 129 7.35 -10.62 14.25
N ASP A 130 7.05 -11.82 14.75
CA ASP A 130 7.33 -13.08 14.04
C ASP A 130 6.48 -13.24 12.77
N GLU A 131 5.20 -12.89 12.83
CA GLU A 131 4.27 -12.90 11.67
C GLU A 131 4.73 -11.97 10.53
N HIS A 132 5.26 -10.79 10.87
CA HIS A 132 5.74 -9.83 9.85
C HIS A 132 7.10 -10.23 9.24
N SER A 133 7.82 -11.17 9.85
CA SER A 133 9.08 -11.70 9.34
C SER A 133 8.89 -12.70 8.20
N THR A 134 7.82 -13.51 8.26
CA THR A 134 7.54 -14.58 7.28
C THR A 134 6.95 -14.07 5.96
N SER A 135 6.37 -12.86 5.96
CA SER A 135 5.81 -12.19 4.77
C SER A 135 6.85 -11.37 3.99
N LYS A 136 8.06 -11.91 3.84
CA LYS A 136 9.12 -11.32 2.99
C LYS A 136 9.48 -12.25 1.83
N ARG A 137 8.47 -12.69 1.05
CA ARG A 137 8.74 -13.29 -0.26
C ARG A 137 8.66 -12.19 -1.33
N PRO A 138 9.67 -12.04 -2.21
CA PRO A 138 9.61 -11.06 -3.28
C PRO A 138 8.48 -11.47 -4.24
N LEU A 139 7.45 -10.63 -4.29
CA LEU A 139 6.24 -10.81 -5.12
C LEU A 139 6.48 -10.53 -6.61
N TRP A 140 7.72 -10.27 -7.02
CA TRP A 140 8.06 -9.92 -8.39
C TRP A 140 9.19 -10.78 -8.92
N ARG A 141 8.95 -11.42 -10.08
CA ARG A 141 9.99 -11.99 -10.95
C ARG A 141 9.97 -11.23 -12.28
N PRO A 142 11.12 -10.77 -12.81
CA PRO A 142 11.18 -10.15 -14.13
C PRO A 142 10.90 -11.18 -15.24
N TRP A 143 10.34 -10.70 -16.36
CA TRP A 143 10.33 -11.41 -17.65
C TRP A 143 11.66 -11.18 -18.37
#